data_AF-A0ABD2NSJ8-F1
#
_entry.id   AF-A0ABD2NSJ8-F1
#
_cell.length_a   1.000
_cell.length_b   1.000
_cell.length_c   1.000
_cell.angle_alpha   90.00
_cell.angle_beta   90.00
_cell.angle_gamma   90.00
#
_symmetry.space_group_name_H-M   'P 1'
#
loop_
_entity.id
_entity.type
_entity.pdbx_description
1 polymer ?
#
loop_
_entity_poly.entity_id
_entity_poly.type
_entity_poly.pdbx_seq_one_letter_code
_entity_poly.pdbx_strand_id
1 'polypeptide(L)'
;MKAIFEKNNYNLLTCIQLEGNLSTENTEEIDEALAGNFESVSSSSKYTATFRSVKSEREQNRNFTTDKLLDYNLAFRMKKLNASVSQLKKSSFGPDTNINDMLNNLTPAVRESILEVYSGIRVLSLAERSQYKAKLKTW
;
A
#
# COMPACT_ATOMS: atom_id res chain seq x y z
N MET A 1 -14.63 33.92 29.27
CA MET A 1 -13.44 33.21 29.78
C MET A 1 -13.95 31.99 30.54
N LYS A 2 -13.55 30.73 30.33
CA LYS A 2 -12.48 30.09 29.55
C LYS A 2 -13.11 28.88 28.83
N ALA A 3 -12.86 28.72 27.53
CA ALA A 3 -13.03 27.43 26.89
C ALA A 3 -11.88 26.53 27.37
N ILE A 4 -12.20 25.44 28.05
CA ILE A 4 -11.23 24.40 28.37
C ILE A 4 -11.01 23.61 27.08
N PHE A 5 -10.04 24.05 26.27
CA PHE A 5 -9.46 23.21 25.24
C PHE A 5 -8.60 22.18 25.96
N GLU A 6 -9.23 21.09 26.37
CA GLU A 6 -8.53 19.89 26.79
C GLU A 6 -7.85 19.32 25.54
N LYS A 7 -6.56 19.63 25.38
CA LYS A 7 -5.69 18.96 24.42
C LYS A 7 -5.64 17.49 24.87
N ASN A 8 -6.51 16.67 24.30
CA ASN A 8 -6.34 15.23 24.32
C ASN A 8 -5.01 14.91 23.63
N ASN A 9 -3.95 14.80 24.43
CA ASN A 9 -2.73 14.13 24.01
C ASN A 9 -3.10 12.65 23.86
N TYR A 10 -3.58 12.27 22.69
CA TYR A 10 -3.59 10.87 22.30
C TYR A 10 -2.12 10.47 22.15
N ASN A 11 -1.49 10.02 23.24
CA ASN A 11 -0.42 9.06 23.07
C ASN A 11 -1.08 7.86 22.39
N LEU A 12 -0.92 7.75 21.07
CA LEU A 12 -1.23 6.51 20.37
C LEU A 12 -0.30 5.46 20.99
N LEU A 13 -0.78 4.77 22.02
CA LEU A 13 -0.22 3.49 22.42
C LEU A 13 -0.59 2.54 21.29
N THR A 14 0.31 2.42 20.31
CA THR A 14 0.20 1.39 19.28
C THR A 14 0.41 0.06 20.00
N CYS A 15 -0.68 -0.61 20.35
CA CYS A 15 -0.62 -1.98 20.84
C CYS A 15 -1.30 -2.91 19.83
N ILE A 16 -0.75 -4.09 19.63
CA ILE A 16 -1.35 -5.12 18.80
C ILE A 16 -1.66 -6.35 19.65
N GLN A 17 -2.74 -7.04 19.30
CA GLN A 17 -3.06 -8.33 19.89
C GLN A 17 -2.33 -9.42 19.12
N LEU A 18 -1.46 -10.14 19.83
CA LEU A 18 -0.78 -11.36 19.37
C LEU A 18 -1.69 -12.58 19.61
N GLU A 19 -1.29 -13.74 19.07
CA GLU A 19 -2.02 -14.98 19.26
C GLU A 19 -2.30 -15.25 20.76
N GLY A 20 -3.54 -15.58 21.09
CA GLY A 20 -3.91 -16.01 22.45
C GLY A 20 -4.12 -14.90 23.48
N ASN A 21 -4.59 -13.70 23.08
CA ASN A 21 -4.91 -12.57 23.97
C ASN A 21 -3.71 -11.88 24.65
N LEU A 22 -2.49 -12.14 24.18
CA LEU A 22 -1.32 -11.36 24.57
C LEU A 22 -1.33 -10.04 23.79
N SER A 23 -1.19 -8.92 24.48
CA SER A 23 -1.00 -7.62 23.84
C SER A 23 0.41 -7.13 24.13
N THR A 24 1.05 -6.55 23.12
CA THR A 24 2.37 -5.96 23.24
C THR A 24 2.33 -4.49 22.85
N GLU A 25 3.07 -3.68 23.59
CA GLU A 25 3.33 -2.25 23.33
C GLU A 25 4.77 -2.04 22.84
N ASN A 26 5.56 -3.12 22.76
CA ASN A 26 6.95 -3.07 22.29
C ASN A 26 6.97 -2.93 20.76
N THR A 27 7.60 -1.86 20.27
CA THR A 27 7.68 -1.57 18.83
C THR A 27 8.37 -2.68 18.02
N GLU A 28 9.41 -3.32 18.55
CA GLU A 28 10.12 -4.40 17.83
C GLU A 28 9.23 -5.64 17.68
N GLU A 29 8.52 -6.02 18.75
CA GLU A 29 7.58 -7.15 18.73
C GLU A 29 6.38 -6.86 17.81
N ILE A 30 5.93 -5.61 17.77
CA ILE A 30 4.89 -5.15 16.85
C ILE A 30 5.35 -5.29 15.40
N ASP A 31 6.55 -4.81 15.09
CA ASP A 31 7.14 -4.87 13.75
C ASP A 31 7.32 -6.31 13.29
N GLU A 32 7.83 -7.20 14.15
CA GLU A 32 8.01 -8.62 13.84
C GLU A 32 6.68 -9.34 13.62
N ALA A 33 5.68 -9.08 14.47
CA ALA A 33 4.35 -9.68 14.31
C ALA A 33 3.65 -9.21 13.04
N LEU A 34 3.76 -7.92 12.68
CA LEU A 34 3.24 -7.39 11.43
C LEU A 34 3.98 -7.99 10.23
N ALA A 35 5.31 -8.07 10.28
CA ALA A 35 6.13 -8.67 9.23
C ALA A 35 5.80 -10.16 9.04
N GLY A 36 5.71 -10.92 10.12
CA GLY A 36 5.39 -12.35 10.10
C GLY A 36 3.96 -12.60 9.60
N ASN A 37 2.99 -11.82 10.04
CA ASN A 37 1.62 -11.90 9.52
C ASN A 37 1.60 -11.58 8.02
N PHE A 38 2.27 -10.51 7.59
CA PHE A 38 2.37 -10.15 6.18
C PHE A 38 3.03 -11.26 5.36
N GLU A 39 4.11 -11.87 5.84
CA GLU A 39 4.76 -13.01 5.18
C GLU A 39 3.79 -14.20 5.08
N SER A 40 3.03 -14.49 6.14
CA SER A 40 2.11 -15.62 6.18
C SER A 40 1.00 -15.58 5.11
N VAL A 41 0.59 -14.37 4.70
CA VAL A 41 -0.49 -14.16 3.71
C VAL A 41 0.03 -13.67 2.36
N SER A 42 1.17 -12.99 2.33
CA SER A 42 1.72 -12.31 1.15
C SER A 42 3.06 -12.87 0.67
N SER A 43 3.51 -14.03 1.18
CA SER A 43 4.68 -14.71 0.63
C SER A 43 4.37 -15.41 -0.69
N SER A 44 5.39 -15.48 -1.57
CA SER A 44 5.28 -16.15 -2.88
C SER A 44 4.85 -17.62 -2.76
N SER A 45 5.19 -18.29 -1.67
CA SER A 45 4.81 -19.68 -1.39
C SER A 45 3.32 -19.84 -1.09
N LYS A 46 2.66 -18.80 -0.55
CA LYS A 46 1.25 -18.80 -0.13
C LYS A 46 0.29 -18.36 -1.22
N TYR A 47 0.79 -17.72 -2.27
CA TYR A 47 -0.01 -17.39 -3.44
C TYR A 47 -0.50 -18.62 -4.21
N THR A 48 -1.68 -18.52 -4.82
CA THR A 48 -2.21 -19.58 -5.69
C THR A 48 -1.31 -19.80 -6.91
N ALA A 49 -1.33 -21.02 -7.47
CA ALA A 49 -0.53 -21.34 -8.65
C ALA A 49 -0.83 -20.41 -9.84
N THR A 50 -2.11 -20.07 -10.03
CA THR A 50 -2.55 -19.12 -11.06
C THR A 50 -1.94 -17.74 -10.86
N PHE A 51 -2.00 -17.21 -9.63
CA PHE A 51 -1.43 -15.89 -9.34
C PHE A 51 0.09 -15.88 -9.53
N ARG A 52 0.80 -16.92 -9.06
CA ARG A 52 2.25 -17.07 -9.25
C ARG A 52 2.64 -17.06 -10.73
N SER A 53 1.89 -17.77 -11.56
CA SER A 53 2.14 -17.84 -13.01
C SER A 53 2.02 -16.45 -13.64
N VAL A 54 0.89 -15.76 -13.41
CA VAL A 54 0.65 -14.40 -13.92
C VAL A 54 1.68 -13.40 -13.39
N LYS A 55 2.06 -13.51 -12.11
CA LYS A 55 3.08 -12.66 -11.50
C LYS A 55 4.44 -12.86 -12.18
N SER A 56 4.90 -14.10 -12.31
CA SER A 56 6.17 -14.44 -12.97
C SER A 56 6.21 -13.93 -14.41
N GLU A 57 5.17 -14.18 -15.19
CA GLU A 57 5.04 -13.71 -16.58
C GLU A 57 5.17 -12.17 -16.68
N ARG A 58 4.51 -11.44 -15.77
CA ARG A 58 4.53 -9.97 -15.75
C ARG A 58 5.83 -9.38 -15.19
N GLU A 59 6.52 -10.11 -14.32
CA GLU A 59 7.77 -9.67 -13.69
C GLU A 59 9.01 -10.02 -14.51
N GLN A 60 8.97 -11.05 -15.36
CA GLN A 60 10.08 -11.41 -16.26
C GLN A 60 10.52 -10.24 -17.17
N ASN A 61 9.57 -9.40 -17.60
CA ASN A 61 9.85 -8.24 -18.45
C ASN A 61 10.25 -6.98 -17.65
N ARG A 62 10.49 -7.10 -16.34
CA ARG A 62 10.85 -6.00 -15.45
C ARG A 62 12.26 -6.20 -14.91
N ASN A 63 12.99 -5.09 -14.83
CA ASN A 63 14.33 -5.00 -14.29
C ASN A 63 14.22 -4.39 -12.88
N PHE A 64 14.50 -5.20 -11.87
CA PHE A 64 14.50 -4.81 -10.46
C PHE A 64 15.89 -4.39 -9.95
N THR A 65 16.95 -4.52 -10.77
CA THR A 65 18.32 -4.21 -10.37
C THR A 65 18.66 -2.74 -10.59
N THR A 66 17.96 -2.07 -11.51
CA THR A 66 18.23 -0.68 -11.87
C THR A 66 17.35 0.33 -11.13
N ASP A 67 17.96 1.48 -10.79
CA ASP A 67 17.25 2.64 -10.24
C ASP A 67 16.82 3.63 -11.33
N LYS A 68 17.00 3.25 -12.61
CA LYS A 68 16.55 4.05 -13.74
C LYS A 68 15.03 4.08 -13.81
N LEU A 69 14.49 5.24 -14.17
CA LEU A 69 13.08 5.38 -14.50
C LEU A 69 12.81 4.70 -15.84
N LEU A 70 12.23 3.51 -15.82
CA LEU A 70 11.86 2.74 -17.00
C LEU A 70 10.38 2.98 -17.35
N ASP A 71 9.96 2.69 -18.59
CA ASP A 71 8.61 3.02 -19.08
C ASP A 71 7.48 2.40 -18.23
N TYR A 72 7.68 1.17 -17.76
CA TYR A 72 6.76 0.49 -16.84
C TYR A 72 6.80 1.03 -15.40
N ASN A 73 7.77 1.89 -15.11
CA ASN A 73 7.98 2.58 -13.85
C ASN A 73 7.70 4.10 -13.96
N LEU A 74 7.09 4.59 -15.04
CA LEU A 74 6.71 6.01 -15.15
C LEU A 74 5.68 6.41 -14.08
N ALA A 75 5.64 7.70 -13.75
CA ALA A 75 4.64 8.24 -12.85
C ALA A 75 3.22 7.88 -13.30
N PHE A 76 2.41 7.43 -12.36
CA PHE A 76 0.98 7.27 -12.59
C PHE A 76 0.40 8.66 -12.86
N ARG A 77 -0.39 8.80 -13.93
CA ARG A 77 -0.94 10.08 -14.37
C ARG A 77 -2.45 10.04 -14.29
N MET A 78 -3.07 11.20 -14.22
CA MET A 78 -4.54 11.34 -14.24
C MET A 78 -5.21 10.57 -15.40
N LYS A 79 -4.59 10.56 -16.59
CA LYS A 79 -5.06 9.77 -17.73
C LYS A 79 -5.13 8.27 -17.43
N LYS A 80 -4.12 7.71 -16.74
CA LYS A 80 -4.12 6.31 -16.32
C LYS A 80 -5.14 6.06 -15.22
N LEU A 81 -5.27 6.97 -14.25
CA LEU A 81 -6.30 6.88 -13.20
C LEU A 81 -7.71 6.81 -13.82
N ASN A 82 -8.03 7.73 -14.71
CA ASN A 82 -9.33 7.75 -15.40
C ASN A 82 -9.56 6.50 -16.25
N ALA A 83 -8.54 6.03 -16.98
CA ALA A 83 -8.64 4.78 -17.74
C ALA A 83 -8.90 3.58 -16.83
N SER A 84 -8.19 3.47 -15.70
CA SER A 84 -8.37 2.40 -14.73
C SER A 84 -9.76 2.42 -14.09
N VAL A 85 -10.25 3.60 -13.70
CA VAL A 85 -11.61 3.76 -13.13
C VAL A 85 -12.68 3.36 -14.15
N SER A 86 -12.52 3.75 -15.43
CA SER A 86 -13.47 3.39 -16.49
C SER A 86 -13.52 1.89 -16.82
N GLN A 87 -12.46 1.14 -16.48
CA GLN A 87 -12.34 -0.30 -16.71
C GLN A 87 -12.74 -1.15 -15.49
N LEU A 88 -13.12 -0.51 -14.38
CA LEU A 88 -13.62 -1.23 -13.21
C LEU A 88 -14.88 -2.00 -13.59
N LYS A 89 -14.81 -3.33 -13.51
CA LYS A 89 -15.99 -4.17 -13.65
C LYS A 89 -16.92 -3.88 -12.47
N LYS A 90 -18.23 -3.87 -12.73
CA LYS A 90 -19.22 -3.90 -11.65
C LYS A 90 -18.99 -5.19 -10.85
N SER A 91 -18.30 -5.08 -9.72
CA SER A 91 -18.18 -6.19 -8.78
C SER A 91 -19.55 -6.47 -8.18
N SER A 92 -19.79 -7.74 -7.80
CA SER A 92 -21.05 -8.19 -7.20
C SER A 92 -21.51 -7.21 -6.12
N PHE A 93 -22.81 -6.88 -6.14
CA PHE A 93 -23.45 -6.03 -5.16
C PHE A 93 -23.27 -6.65 -3.77
N GLY A 94 -22.39 -6.06 -2.97
CA GLY A 94 -22.51 -6.17 -1.52
C GLY A 94 -23.69 -5.33 -1.04
N PRO A 95 -24.06 -5.42 0.25
CA PRO A 95 -25.07 -4.56 0.85
C PRO A 95 -24.69 -3.06 0.79
N ASP A 96 -23.39 -2.77 0.64
CA ASP A 96 -22.87 -1.43 0.46
C ASP A 96 -22.97 -1.00 -1.02
N THR A 97 -23.34 0.25 -1.22
CA THR A 97 -23.52 0.89 -2.53
C THR A 97 -22.30 0.62 -3.42
N ASN A 98 -22.54 0.34 -4.71
CA ASN A 98 -21.49 -0.06 -5.67
C ASN A 98 -20.31 0.93 -5.65
N ILE A 99 -19.23 0.57 -4.95
CA ILE A 99 -18.03 1.38 -4.77
C ILE A 99 -17.47 1.82 -6.13
N ASN A 100 -17.63 0.99 -7.17
CA ASN A 100 -17.19 1.33 -8.52
C ASN A 100 -17.99 2.49 -9.13
N ASP A 101 -19.29 2.60 -8.82
CA ASP A 101 -20.12 3.73 -9.29
C ASP A 101 -19.73 5.02 -8.55
N MET A 102 -19.36 4.94 -7.27
CA MET A 102 -18.82 6.09 -6.54
C MET A 102 -17.50 6.56 -7.15
N LEU A 103 -16.58 5.64 -7.43
CA LEU A 103 -15.29 5.94 -8.07
C LEU A 103 -15.46 6.58 -9.46
N ASN A 104 -16.43 6.11 -10.24
CA ASN A 104 -16.76 6.69 -11.54
C ASN A 104 -17.36 8.10 -11.45
N ASN A 105 -18.04 8.43 -10.36
CA ASN A 105 -18.68 9.74 -10.14
C ASN A 105 -17.87 10.70 -9.27
N LEU A 106 -16.61 10.35 -8.94
CA LEU A 106 -15.74 11.26 -8.19
C LEU A 106 -15.51 12.58 -8.93
N THR A 107 -15.54 13.68 -8.17
CA THR A 107 -15.16 15.00 -8.67
C THR A 107 -13.67 15.02 -9.05
N PRO A 108 -13.25 15.89 -9.98
CA PRO A 108 -11.84 16.01 -10.37
C PRO A 108 -10.89 16.24 -9.18
N ALA A 109 -11.29 17.07 -8.22
CA ALA A 109 -10.50 17.36 -7.03
C ALA A 109 -10.21 16.11 -6.17
N VAL A 110 -11.19 15.22 -6.02
CA VAL A 110 -10.98 13.97 -5.27
C VAL A 110 -10.08 13.02 -6.06
N ARG A 111 -10.20 12.98 -7.39
CA ARG A 111 -9.28 12.19 -8.24
C ARG A 111 -7.85 12.71 -8.16
N GLU A 112 -7.66 14.02 -8.08
CA GLU A 112 -6.35 14.64 -7.88
C GLU A 112 -5.77 14.25 -6.53
N SER A 113 -6.57 14.31 -5.46
CA SER A 113 -6.15 13.86 -4.13
C SER A 113 -5.73 12.39 -4.12
N ILE A 114 -6.48 11.51 -4.81
CA ILE A 114 -6.11 10.09 -4.95
C ILE A 114 -4.78 9.94 -5.70
N LEU A 115 -4.57 10.73 -6.76
CA LEU A 115 -3.34 10.71 -7.53
C LEU A 115 -2.14 11.16 -6.71
N GLU A 116 -2.31 12.19 -5.88
CA GLU A 116 -1.29 12.70 -4.96
C GLU A 116 -0.89 11.65 -3.92
N VAL A 117 -1.88 11.02 -3.26
CA VAL A 117 -1.62 9.95 -2.28
C VAL A 117 -0.87 8.79 -2.92
N TYR A 118 -1.31 8.34 -4.10
CA TYR A 118 -0.65 7.25 -4.82
C TYR A 118 0.79 7.62 -5.22
N SER A 119 0.99 8.87 -5.65
CA SER A 119 2.31 9.38 -6.01
C SER A 119 3.23 9.48 -4.80
N GLY A 120 2.71 9.89 -3.64
CA GLY A 120 3.43 9.95 -2.37
C GLY A 120 3.92 8.58 -1.90
N ILE A 121 3.04 7.58 -1.86
CA ILE A 121 3.40 6.19 -1.50
C ILE A 121 4.52 5.67 -2.41
N ARG A 122 4.44 5.97 -3.71
CA ARG A 122 5.46 5.55 -4.67
C ARG A 122 6.82 6.19 -4.41
N VAL A 123 6.88 7.48 -4.09
CA VAL A 123 8.13 8.18 -3.76
C VAL A 123 8.76 7.58 -2.50
N LEU A 124 7.97 7.32 -1.46
CA LEU A 124 8.46 6.68 -0.23
C LEU A 124 9.08 5.31 -0.52
N SER A 125 8.40 4.48 -1.33
CA SER A 125 8.90 3.16 -1.70
C SER A 125 10.21 3.18 -2.50
N LEU A 126 10.47 4.25 -3.25
CA LEU A 126 11.72 4.43 -4.00
C LEU A 126 12.85 4.92 -3.08
N ALA A 127 12.54 5.82 -2.15
CA ALA A 127 13.49 6.32 -1.16
C ALA A 127 13.96 5.19 -0.22
N GLU A 128 13.05 4.35 0.27
CA GLU A 128 13.37 3.19 1.11
C GLU A 128 14.27 2.20 0.37
N ARG A 129 13.98 1.88 -0.90
CA ARG A 129 14.85 1.01 -1.72
C ARG A 129 16.27 1.53 -1.86
N SER A 130 16.46 2.85 -1.97
CA SER A 130 17.79 3.46 -2.01
C SER A 130 18.53 3.27 -0.69
N GLN A 131 17.84 3.43 0.46
CA GLN A 131 18.41 3.24 1.79
C GLN A 131 18.77 1.76 2.06
N TYR A 132 17.91 0.81 1.67
CA TYR A 132 18.20 -0.63 1.82
C TYR A 132 19.36 -1.09 0.92
N LYS A 133 19.48 -0.58 -0.32
CA LYS A 133 20.66 -0.84 -1.17
C LYS A 133 21.95 -0.28 -0.58
N ALA A 134 21.89 0.88 0.09
CA ALA A 134 23.06 1.45 0.76
C ALA A 134 23.54 0.55 1.92
N LYS A 135 22.61 -0.01 2.70
CA LYS A 135 22.94 -0.96 3.78
C LYS A 135 23.47 -2.31 3.29
N LEU A 136 23.04 -2.78 2.11
CA LEU A 136 23.50 -4.03 1.52
C LEU A 136 24.87 -3.94 0.82
N LYS A 137 25.34 -2.74 0.47
CA LYS A 137 26.69 -2.51 -0.11
C LYS A 137 27.80 -2.35 0.95
N THR A 138 27.43 -2.31 2.23
CA THR A 138 28.35 -2.19 3.36
C THR A 138 28.72 -3.54 4.01
N TRP A 139 28.41 -4.66 3.35
CA TRP A 139 28.87 -6.01 3.69
C TRP A 139 29.75 -6.57 2.57
#